data_AF-A0A6L3A9Y5-F1
#
_entry.id   AF-A0A6L3A9Y5-F1
#
_cell.length_a   1.000
_cell.length_b   1.000
_cell.length_c   1.000
_cell.angle_alpha   90.00
_cell.angle_beta   90.00
_cell.angle_gamma   90.00
#
_symmetry.space_group_name_H-M   'P 1'
#
loop_
_entity.id
_entity.type
_entity.pdbx_description
1 polymer ?
#
loop_
_entity_poly.entity_id
_entity_poly.type
_entity_poly.pdbx_seq_one_letter_code
_entity_poly.pdbx_strand_id
1 'polypeptide(L)'
;MKQDYRLIVIGSGISGLFVALESRKLGPVLVLTKGSIEDCNTAWAQGGIAAAVGPLDSPEQHLADTIAAGAGLVDVAAARVLCYEAPSRIRDLVEYGVAFDSPGGELALGREAAHSRARVLHAGGDQTG
;
A
#
# COMPACT_ATOMS: atom_id res chain seq x y z
N MET A 1 25.42 -23.13 -11.89
CA MET A 1 24.18 -23.88 -11.55
C MET A 1 23.01 -23.12 -12.14
N LYS A 2 22.12 -23.76 -12.91
CA LYS A 2 20.87 -23.13 -13.37
C LYS A 2 19.85 -23.22 -12.23
N GLN A 3 19.25 -22.11 -11.85
CA GLN A 3 18.04 -22.12 -11.01
C GLN A 3 16.85 -21.75 -11.90
N ASP A 4 15.79 -22.53 -11.80
CA ASP A 4 14.55 -22.30 -12.53
C ASP A 4 13.59 -21.50 -11.62
N TYR A 5 13.20 -20.31 -12.08
CA TYR A 5 12.23 -19.46 -11.39
C TYR A 5 10.95 -19.36 -12.22
N ARG A 6 9.80 -19.31 -11.54
CA ARG A 6 8.49 -19.10 -12.17
C ARG A 6 8.21 -17.64 -12.45
N LEU A 7 8.72 -16.76 -11.61
CA LEU A 7 8.55 -15.31 -11.70
C LEU A 7 9.87 -14.61 -11.35
N ILE A 8 10.17 -13.54 -12.07
CA ILE A 8 11.24 -12.61 -11.74
C ILE A 8 10.59 -11.26 -11.44
N VAL A 9 10.86 -10.72 -10.26
CA VAL A 9 10.44 -9.38 -9.83
C VAL A 9 11.67 -8.49 -9.80
N ILE A 10 11.60 -7.32 -10.43
CA ILE A 10 12.70 -6.35 -10.46
C ILE A 10 12.31 -5.17 -9.58
N GLY A 11 13.01 -5.01 -8.46
CA GLY A 11 12.78 -4.01 -7.42
C GLY A 11 12.31 -4.64 -6.11
N SER A 12 12.91 -4.21 -4.99
CA SER A 12 12.58 -4.64 -3.62
C SER A 12 11.75 -3.63 -2.82
N GLY A 13 11.11 -2.67 -3.49
CA GLY A 13 10.11 -1.81 -2.85
C GLY A 13 8.83 -2.58 -2.49
N ILE A 14 7.90 -1.92 -1.79
CA ILE A 14 6.65 -2.56 -1.30
C ILE A 14 5.90 -3.31 -2.39
N SER A 15 5.79 -2.75 -3.60
CA SER A 15 5.08 -3.39 -4.71
C SER A 15 5.75 -4.70 -5.13
N GLY A 16 7.07 -4.71 -5.26
CA GLY A 16 7.83 -5.89 -5.66
C GLY A 16 7.77 -6.99 -4.61
N LEU A 17 7.97 -6.63 -3.34
CA LEU A 17 7.91 -7.60 -2.23
C LEU A 17 6.48 -8.14 -2.04
N PHE A 18 5.45 -7.30 -2.15
CA PHE A 18 4.06 -7.74 -2.08
C PHE A 18 3.74 -8.74 -3.21
N VAL A 19 4.14 -8.43 -4.45
CA VAL A 19 3.97 -9.37 -5.59
C VAL A 19 4.72 -10.69 -5.35
N ALA A 20 5.93 -10.65 -4.80
CA ALA A 20 6.70 -11.85 -4.50
C ALA A 20 6.02 -12.74 -3.46
N LEU A 21 5.45 -12.14 -2.40
CA LEU A 21 4.69 -12.85 -1.37
C LEU A 21 3.42 -13.49 -1.93
N GLU A 22 2.61 -12.73 -2.68
CA GLU A 22 1.36 -13.22 -3.28
C GLU A 22 1.58 -14.33 -4.31
N SER A 23 2.72 -14.27 -5.02
CA SER A 23 3.05 -15.21 -6.09
C SER A 23 3.76 -16.48 -5.62
N ARG A 24 4.11 -16.60 -4.33
CA ARG A 24 4.90 -17.74 -3.81
C ARG A 24 4.26 -19.12 -4.06
N LYS A 25 2.92 -19.16 -4.13
CA LYS A 25 2.15 -20.38 -4.42
C LYS A 25 2.29 -20.87 -5.86
N LEU A 26 2.74 -20.00 -6.77
CA LEU A 26 2.96 -20.33 -8.19
C LEU A 26 4.31 -21.05 -8.42
N GLY A 27 5.23 -20.95 -7.45
CA GLY A 27 6.55 -21.57 -7.46
C GLY A 27 7.66 -20.59 -7.05
N PRO A 28 8.95 -20.93 -7.27
CA PRO A 28 10.07 -20.08 -6.88
C PRO A 28 10.02 -18.71 -7.56
N VAL A 29 10.13 -17.65 -6.75
CA VAL A 29 10.19 -16.25 -7.20
C VAL A 29 11.59 -15.70 -6.95
N LEU A 30 12.19 -15.07 -7.96
CA LEU A 30 13.44 -14.33 -7.83
C LEU A 30 13.14 -12.84 -7.71
N VAL A 31 13.56 -12.22 -6.61
CA VAL A 31 13.56 -10.75 -6.47
C VAL A 31 14.96 -10.24 -6.79
N LEU A 32 15.06 -9.35 -7.78
CA LEU A 32 16.28 -8.67 -8.16
C LEU A 32 16.23 -7.23 -7.69
N THR A 33 17.22 -6.79 -6.93
CA THR A 33 17.37 -5.40 -6.52
C THR A 33 18.81 -4.94 -6.72
N LYS A 34 18.99 -3.62 -6.88
CA LYS A 34 20.30 -3.03 -7.20
C LYS A 34 21.26 -3.05 -6.00
N GLY A 35 20.73 -2.88 -4.80
CA GLY A 35 21.48 -2.79 -3.54
C GLY A 35 21.08 -3.88 -2.56
N SER A 36 20.92 -3.51 -1.28
CA SER A 36 20.27 -4.39 -0.31
C SER A 36 18.75 -4.40 -0.52
N ILE A 37 18.05 -5.34 0.12
CA ILE A 37 16.59 -5.43 -0.01
C ILE A 37 15.90 -4.22 0.62
N GLU A 38 16.49 -3.65 1.68
CA GLU A 38 16.02 -2.47 2.42
C GLU A 38 16.34 -1.14 1.70
N ASP A 39 17.31 -1.13 0.77
CA ASP A 39 17.73 0.07 0.04
C ASP A 39 16.70 0.45 -1.04
N CYS A 40 15.56 0.98 -0.60
CA CYS A 40 14.47 1.43 -1.47
C CYS A 40 13.69 2.59 -0.83
N ASN A 41 13.01 3.40 -1.66
CA ASN A 41 12.25 4.56 -1.19
C ASN A 41 11.07 4.21 -0.27
N THR A 42 10.57 2.97 -0.34
CA THR A 42 9.51 2.50 0.57
C THR A 42 9.95 2.64 2.02
N ALA A 43 11.19 2.30 2.37
CA ALA A 43 11.70 2.35 3.74
C ALA A 43 11.82 3.79 4.31
N TRP A 44 11.60 4.81 3.48
CA TRP A 44 11.67 6.22 3.87
C TRP A 44 10.30 6.91 3.86
N ALA A 45 9.21 6.16 3.68
CA ALA A 45 7.87 6.73 3.61
C ALA A 45 7.41 7.25 4.98
N GLN A 46 6.89 8.48 5.01
CA GLN A 46 6.44 9.12 6.26
C GLN A 46 5.01 9.66 6.27
N GLY A 47 4.31 9.60 5.13
CA GLY A 47 2.97 10.19 4.99
C GLY A 47 1.81 9.20 5.15
N GLY A 48 2.08 7.93 5.45
CA GLY A 48 1.03 6.94 5.61
C GLY A 48 0.46 6.35 4.32
N ILE A 49 -0.43 5.39 4.51
CA ILE A 49 -1.12 4.68 3.43
C ILE A 49 -2.60 5.08 3.47
N ALA A 50 -3.09 5.70 2.40
CA ALA A 50 -4.49 6.09 2.28
C ALA A 50 -5.37 4.88 1.90
N ALA A 51 -6.34 4.52 2.74
CA ALA A 51 -7.33 3.50 2.45
C ALA A 51 -8.65 3.79 3.18
N ALA A 52 -9.77 3.61 2.47
CA ALA A 52 -11.10 3.87 3.02
C ALA A 52 -11.55 2.76 3.99
N VAL A 53 -10.95 2.75 5.19
CA VAL A 53 -11.23 1.79 6.28
C VAL A 53 -11.96 2.44 7.46
N GLY A 54 -12.15 3.76 7.43
CA GLY A 54 -12.83 4.51 8.48
C GLY A 54 -14.35 4.27 8.47
N PRO A 55 -15.03 4.37 9.63
CA PRO A 55 -16.45 4.03 9.77
C PRO A 55 -17.41 4.93 8.98
N LEU A 56 -16.97 6.12 8.57
CA LEU A 56 -17.74 7.11 7.81
C LEU A 56 -17.08 7.44 6.45
N ASP A 57 -16.20 6.56 5.99
CA ASP A 57 -15.50 6.68 4.72
C ASP A 57 -15.92 5.56 3.75
N SER A 58 -15.61 5.73 2.47
CA SER A 58 -15.94 4.75 1.43
C SER A 58 -14.95 4.84 0.25
N PRO A 59 -14.73 3.74 -0.48
CA PRO A 59 -13.96 3.77 -1.73
C PRO A 59 -14.46 4.79 -2.73
N GLU A 60 -15.78 5.01 -2.80
CA GLU A 60 -16.41 6.03 -3.64
C GLU A 60 -15.94 7.45 -3.27
N GLN A 61 -15.93 7.77 -1.97
CA GLN A 61 -15.44 9.06 -1.48
C GLN A 61 -13.94 9.22 -1.72
N HIS A 62 -13.16 8.15 -1.54
CA HIS A 62 -11.74 8.17 -1.84
C HIS A 62 -11.48 8.42 -3.33
N LEU A 63 -12.20 7.73 -4.22
CA LEU A 63 -12.10 7.93 -5.66
C LEU A 63 -12.46 9.36 -6.07
N ALA A 64 -13.53 9.93 -5.48
CA ALA A 64 -13.92 11.31 -5.72
C ALA A 64 -12.81 12.30 -5.34
N ASP A 65 -12.19 12.13 -4.16
CA ASP A 65 -11.06 12.95 -3.73
C ASP A 65 -9.86 12.80 -4.68
N THR A 66 -9.55 11.57 -5.12
CA THR A 66 -8.45 11.31 -6.07
C THR A 66 -8.67 11.99 -7.41
N ILE A 67 -9.88 11.89 -7.98
CA ILE A 67 -10.25 12.53 -9.26
C ILE A 67 -10.17 14.05 -9.13
N ALA A 68 -10.71 14.61 -8.04
CA ALA A 68 -10.70 16.05 -7.79
C ALA A 68 -9.26 16.58 -7.64
N ALA A 69 -8.39 15.86 -6.92
CA ALA A 69 -7.01 16.24 -6.71
C ALA A 69 -6.15 16.16 -7.98
N GLY A 70 -6.42 15.21 -8.88
CA GLY A 70 -5.60 14.99 -10.07
C GLY A 70 -5.88 15.91 -11.25
N ALA A 71 -6.65 16.98 -11.08
CA ALA A 71 -6.81 18.08 -12.05
C ALA A 71 -7.15 17.64 -13.49
N GLY A 72 -7.97 16.59 -13.63
CA GLY A 72 -8.41 16.05 -14.92
C GLY A 72 -7.42 15.11 -15.62
N LEU A 73 -6.30 14.76 -14.97
CA LEU A 73 -5.27 13.86 -15.51
C LEU A 73 -5.38 12.42 -15.00
N VAL A 74 -6.38 12.15 -14.14
CA VAL A 74 -6.56 10.83 -13.53
C VAL A 74 -7.14 9.84 -14.54
N ASP A 75 -6.46 8.70 -14.71
CA ASP A 75 -7.09 7.51 -15.25
C ASP A 75 -8.08 6.97 -14.22
N VAL A 76 -9.37 7.19 -14.48
CA VAL A 76 -10.46 6.84 -13.57
C VAL A 76 -10.57 5.33 -13.35
N ALA A 77 -10.22 4.50 -14.35
CA ALA A 77 -10.28 3.06 -14.20
C ALA A 77 -9.18 2.58 -13.24
N ALA A 78 -7.96 3.09 -13.39
CA ALA A 78 -6.85 2.78 -12.49
C ALA A 78 -7.11 3.30 -11.07
N ALA A 79 -7.60 4.54 -10.93
CA ALA A 79 -7.94 5.11 -9.62
C ALA A 79 -9.06 4.33 -8.93
N ARG A 80 -10.06 3.83 -9.68
CA ARG A 80 -11.10 2.96 -9.13
C ARG A 80 -10.52 1.68 -8.56
N VAL A 81 -9.62 0.99 -9.28
CA VAL A 81 -8.94 -0.20 -8.75
C VAL A 81 -8.20 0.15 -7.47
N LEU A 82 -7.39 1.21 -7.48
CA LEU A 82 -6.62 1.67 -6.32
C LEU A 82 -7.53 1.92 -5.09
N CYS A 83 -8.59 2.71 -5.24
CA CYS A 83 -9.43 3.10 -4.11
C CYS A 83 -10.30 1.95 -3.57
N TYR A 84 -10.81 1.07 -4.44
CA TYR A 84 -11.68 -0.04 -4.03
C TYR A 84 -10.91 -1.24 -3.48
N GLU A 85 -9.69 -1.48 -3.95
CA GLU A 85 -8.87 -2.58 -3.43
C GLU A 85 -8.09 -2.21 -2.18
N ALA A 86 -7.79 -0.93 -1.96
CA ALA A 86 -6.98 -0.46 -0.83
C ALA A 86 -7.41 -1.02 0.54
N PRO A 87 -8.70 -1.04 0.93
CA PRO A 87 -9.12 -1.62 2.22
C PRO A 87 -8.75 -3.11 2.37
N SER A 88 -8.78 -3.88 1.27
CA SER A 88 -8.35 -5.27 1.29
C SER A 88 -6.84 -5.39 1.37
N ARG A 89 -6.09 -4.55 0.66
CA ARG A 89 -4.62 -4.53 0.73
C ARG A 89 -4.11 -4.15 2.13
N ILE A 90 -4.79 -3.26 2.85
CA ILE A 90 -4.48 -2.99 4.27
C ILE A 90 -4.64 -4.25 5.13
N ARG A 91 -5.70 -5.03 4.92
CA ARG A 91 -5.89 -6.30 5.65
C ARG A 91 -4.76 -7.29 5.35
N ASP A 92 -4.36 -7.41 4.10
CA ASP A 92 -3.22 -8.27 3.72
C ASP A 92 -1.93 -7.84 4.44
N LEU A 93 -1.66 -6.53 4.51
CA LEU A 93 -0.49 -6.01 5.23
C LEU A 93 -0.53 -6.32 6.73
N VAL A 94 -1.70 -6.21 7.36
CA VAL A 94 -1.88 -6.62 8.76
C VAL A 94 -1.65 -8.13 8.93
N GLU A 95 -2.14 -8.96 8.01
CA GLU A 95 -1.88 -10.42 8.01
C GLU A 95 -0.39 -10.74 7.83
N TYR A 96 0.34 -9.92 7.07
CA TYR A 96 1.79 -9.99 6.92
C TYR A 96 2.57 -9.42 8.11
N GLY A 97 1.88 -8.91 9.15
CA GLY A 97 2.48 -8.47 10.40
C GLY A 97 2.79 -6.97 10.48
N VAL A 98 2.29 -6.16 9.53
CA VAL A 98 2.39 -4.70 9.64
C VAL A 98 1.54 -4.23 10.82
N ALA A 99 2.18 -3.57 11.78
CA ALA A 99 1.53 -3.02 12.96
C ALA A 99 1.18 -1.55 12.72
N PHE A 100 0.01 -1.29 12.16
CA PHE A 100 -0.53 0.07 12.08
C PHE A 100 -0.90 0.58 13.47
N ASP A 101 -0.78 1.89 13.69
CA ASP A 101 -1.07 2.54 14.95
C ASP A 101 -2.55 2.38 15.32
N SER A 102 -2.81 1.75 16.46
CA SER A 102 -4.18 1.47 16.93
C SER A 102 -4.35 1.69 18.43
N PRO A 103 -4.28 2.94 18.93
CA PRO A 103 -4.41 3.23 20.36
C PRO A 103 -5.77 2.77 20.88
N GLY A 104 -5.77 1.90 21.89
CA GLY A 104 -7.02 1.33 22.43
C GLY A 104 -7.70 0.29 21.52
N GLY A 105 -7.01 -0.20 20.48
CA GLY A 105 -7.52 -1.23 19.57
C GLY A 105 -8.28 -0.70 18.35
N GLU A 106 -8.45 0.62 18.23
CA GLU A 106 -9.02 1.28 17.05
C GLU A 106 -7.92 1.90 16.19
N LEU A 107 -7.99 1.74 14.87
CA LEU A 107 -7.00 2.32 13.95
C LEU A 107 -6.97 3.85 14.08
N ALA A 108 -5.78 4.40 14.29
CA ALA A 108 -5.55 5.83 14.21
C ALA A 108 -5.51 6.26 12.73
N LEU A 109 -6.48 7.10 12.34
CA LEU A 109 -6.59 7.59 10.96
C LEU A 109 -6.28 9.09 10.89
N GLY A 110 -5.32 9.45 10.06
CA GLY A 110 -5.01 10.84 9.69
C GLY A 110 -5.92 11.34 8.56
N ARG A 111 -6.18 12.66 8.54
CA ARG A 111 -6.76 13.35 7.38
C ARG A 111 -5.74 14.33 6.81
N GLU A 112 -5.20 13.99 5.65
CA GLU A 112 -4.08 14.69 5.04
C GLU A 112 -4.36 15.02 3.58
N ALA A 113 -3.51 15.88 3.00
CA ALA A 113 -3.58 16.32 1.62
C ALA A 113 -5.00 16.79 1.22
N ALA A 114 -5.52 16.27 0.11
CA ALA A 114 -6.84 16.64 -0.44
C ALA A 114 -7.98 15.72 0.04
N HIS A 115 -7.78 14.92 1.10
CA HIS A 115 -8.81 13.98 1.54
C HIS A 115 -9.95 14.65 2.31
N SER A 116 -11.18 14.30 1.96
CA SER A 116 -12.40 14.77 2.63
C SER A 116 -12.76 13.98 3.89
N ARG A 117 -12.11 12.81 4.10
CA ARG A 117 -12.25 11.92 5.27
C ARG A 117 -10.88 11.53 5.82
N ALA A 118 -10.83 11.21 7.11
CA ALA A 118 -9.64 10.62 7.74
C ALA A 118 -9.52 9.17 7.28
N ARG A 119 -8.40 8.85 6.61
CA ARG A 119 -8.19 7.55 5.95
C ARG A 119 -6.72 7.16 5.79
N VAL A 120 -5.81 7.94 6.36
CA VAL A 120 -4.36 7.71 6.23
C VAL A 120 -3.90 6.91 7.45
N LEU A 121 -3.43 5.68 7.20
CA LEU A 121 -2.90 4.79 8.21
C LEU A 121 -1.41 5.03 8.42
N HIS A 122 -1.01 4.94 9.68
CA HIS A 122 0.33 5.19 10.19
C HIS A 122 0.89 3.97 10.91
N ALA A 123 2.21 3.86 11.03
CA ALA A 123 2.89 2.84 11.82
C ALA A 123 4.04 3.51 12.57
N GLY A 124 4.11 3.38 13.90
CA GLY A 124 5.17 4.03 14.67
C GLY A 124 5.13 5.57 14.61
N GLY A 125 3.93 6.15 14.43
CA GLY A 125 3.75 7.56 14.13
C GLY A 125 3.86 7.83 12.62
N ASP A 126 4.62 8.84 12.23
CA ASP A 126 4.84 9.20 10.84
C ASP A 126 5.86 8.26 10.13
N GLN A 127 6.08 7.02 10.59
CA GLN A 127 7.07 6.10 10.02
C GLN A 127 6.40 4.94 9.30
N THR A 128 5.89 5.21 8.11
CA THR A 128 5.07 4.24 7.34
C THR A 128 5.84 3.40 6.34
N GLY A 129 7.15 3.62 6.28
CA GLY A 129 8.13 2.80 5.61
C GLY A 129 8.75 1.78 6.56
#